data_AF-A0A4S2N2L8-F1
#
_entry.id   AF-A0A4S2N2L8-F1
#
_cell.length_a   1.000
_cell.length_b   1.000
_cell.length_c   1.000
_cell.angle_alpha   90.00
_cell.angle_beta   90.00
_cell.angle_gamma   90.00
#
_symmetry.space_group_name_H-M   'P 1'
#
loop_
_entity.id
_entity.type
_entity.pdbx_description
1 polymer ?
#
loop_
_entity_poly.entity_id
_entity_poly.type
_entity_poly.pdbx_seq_one_letter_code
_entity_poly.pdbx_strand_id
1 'polypeptide(L)'
;METIKAMFWKPDPAAQLRKCNQLIRKNTRELDRHMSQLKNLEISTRNMIIASSKNKAHTPAQTRMLAVELVRIRRQATRLATSRAQLQSVGMQVNEAFSMRKIEGSIKASTGVMKDVNTLVRIPELTGTMRELSMELMKAGIIEEMVGDALPDGEDVLLDDEVESEVDKVLGDLLKGKEEKFPTLPEAPVDMEEDDAEVDLMKEKLARLKEAN
;
A
#
# COMPACT_ATOMS: atom_id res chain seq x y z
N MET A 1 23.68 24.74 30.24
CA MET A 1 24.13 26.05 29.71
C MET A 1 23.36 26.54 28.48
N GLU A 2 22.62 25.69 27.75
CA GLU A 2 21.90 26.13 26.53
C GLU A 2 20.58 26.89 26.81
N THR A 3 19.95 26.66 27.96
CA THR A 3 18.63 27.22 28.31
C THR A 3 18.62 28.73 28.55
N ILE A 4 19.72 29.30 29.07
CA ILE A 4 19.83 30.75 29.34
C ILE A 4 20.22 31.52 28.08
N LYS A 5 21.02 30.93 27.17
CA LYS A 5 21.36 31.54 25.88
C LYS A 5 20.18 31.56 24.90
N ALA A 6 19.31 30.54 24.95
CA ALA A 6 18.11 30.44 24.11
C ALA A 6 17.03 31.50 24.41
N MET A 7 17.04 32.11 25.60
CA MET A 7 16.12 33.20 25.98
C MET A 7 16.53 34.57 25.42
N PHE A 8 17.82 34.77 25.11
CA PHE A 8 18.35 36.07 24.64
C PHE A 8 18.82 36.07 23.18
N TRP A 9 19.06 34.90 22.58
CA TRP A 9 19.48 34.77 21.18
C TRP A 9 18.56 33.83 20.39
N LYS A 10 18.26 34.22 19.14
CA LYS A 10 17.54 33.37 18.18
C LYS A 10 18.18 31.97 18.14
N PRO A 11 17.39 30.89 17.97
CA PRO A 11 17.91 29.53 18.00
C PRO A 11 19.08 29.37 17.01
N ASP A 12 20.15 28.67 17.44
CA ASP A 12 21.30 28.37 16.59
C ASP A 12 20.82 27.72 15.27
N PRO A 13 21.09 28.32 14.09
CA PRO A 13 20.67 27.78 12.81
C PRO A 13 21.14 26.34 12.58
N ALA A 14 22.31 25.97 13.11
CA ALA A 14 22.81 24.60 13.02
C ALA A 14 21.98 23.65 13.89
N ALA A 15 21.55 24.07 15.08
CA ALA A 15 20.64 23.30 15.93
C ALA A 15 19.25 23.12 15.29
N GLN A 16 18.70 24.18 14.66
CA GLN A 16 17.43 24.10 13.93
C GLN A 16 17.51 23.10 12.78
N LEU A 17 18.55 23.20 11.93
CA LEU A 17 18.76 22.25 10.83
C LEU A 17 18.88 20.81 11.32
N ARG A 18 19.63 20.57 12.40
CA ARG A 18 19.76 19.23 13.02
C ARG A 18 18.40 18.69 13.45
N LYS A 19 17.57 19.53 14.10
CA LYS A 19 16.23 19.14 14.56
C LYS A 19 15.29 18.82 13.39
N CYS A 20 15.22 19.67 12.37
CA CYS A 20 14.43 19.41 11.16
C CYS A 20 14.86 18.10 10.49
N ASN A 21 16.17 17.89 10.28
CA ASN A 21 16.69 16.66 9.69
C ASN A 21 16.41 15.42 10.55
N GLN A 22 16.42 15.53 11.88
CA GLN A 22 16.04 14.43 12.77
C GLN A 22 14.56 14.07 12.63
N LEU A 23 13.67 15.07 12.59
CA LEU A 23 12.23 14.87 12.38
C LEU A 23 11.93 14.27 11.01
N ILE A 24 12.55 14.78 9.93
CA ILE A 24 12.41 14.23 8.58
C ILE A 24 12.81 12.74 8.56
N ARG A 25 13.98 12.40 9.12
CA ARG A 25 14.45 11.00 9.19
C ARG A 25 13.53 10.11 10.02
N LYS A 26 12.99 10.61 11.13
CA LYS A 26 12.03 9.88 11.96
C LYS A 26 10.78 9.54 11.15
N ASN A 27 10.18 10.55 10.51
CA ASN A 27 9.00 10.38 9.65
C ASN A 27 9.26 9.45 8.46
N THR A 28 10.44 9.53 7.83
CA THR A 28 10.81 8.62 6.74
C THR A 28 10.82 7.17 7.21
N ARG A 29 11.39 6.90 8.40
CA ARG A 29 11.43 5.55 8.97
C ARG A 29 10.04 5.04 9.37
N GLU A 30 9.16 5.93 9.84
CA GLU A 30 7.75 5.60 10.13
C GLU A 30 7.03 5.20 8.84
N LEU A 31 7.15 5.98 7.76
CA LEU A 31 6.62 5.62 6.45
C LEU A 31 7.17 4.30 5.92
N ASP A 32 8.49 4.09 5.99
CA ASP A 32 9.13 2.83 5.54
C ASP A 32 8.56 1.61 6.28
N ARG A 33 8.32 1.73 7.58
CA ARG A 33 7.71 0.67 8.40
C ARG A 33 6.28 0.39 7.96
N HIS A 34 5.45 1.42 7.78
CA HIS A 34 4.07 1.26 7.34
C HIS A 34 3.97 0.68 5.93
N MET A 35 4.81 1.13 5.00
CA MET A 35 4.90 0.56 3.66
C MET A 35 5.27 -0.93 3.70
N SER A 36 6.23 -1.32 4.55
CA SER A 36 6.59 -2.73 4.72
C SER A 36 5.44 -3.56 5.31
N GLN A 37 4.68 -3.01 6.25
CA GLN A 37 3.51 -3.66 6.84
C GLN A 37 2.42 -3.87 5.78
N LEU A 38 2.11 -2.83 5.00
CA LEU A 38 1.12 -2.91 3.92
C LEU A 38 1.52 -3.92 2.85
N LYS A 39 2.81 -3.99 2.48
CA LYS A 39 3.29 -4.99 1.53
C LYS A 39 3.04 -6.42 2.03
N ASN A 40 3.32 -6.69 3.30
CA ASN A 40 3.07 -8.00 3.90
C ASN A 40 1.57 -8.32 3.97
N LEU A 41 0.75 -7.30 4.32
CA LEU A 41 -0.70 -7.42 4.35
C LEU A 41 -1.28 -7.68 2.95
N GLU A 42 -0.73 -7.03 1.91
CA GLU A 42 -1.11 -7.25 0.51
C GLU A 42 -0.83 -8.70 0.08
N ILE A 43 0.35 -9.24 0.42
CA ILE A 43 0.72 -10.63 0.12
C ILE A 43 -0.22 -11.60 0.85
N SER A 44 -0.48 -11.37 2.13
CA SER A 44 -1.38 -12.23 2.92
C SER A 44 -2.81 -12.19 2.37
N THR A 45 -3.34 -11.01 2.08
CA THR A 45 -4.69 -10.83 1.51
C THR A 45 -4.83 -11.48 0.14
N ARG A 46 -3.82 -11.35 -0.72
CA ARG A 46 -3.77 -12.06 -2.00
C ARG A 46 -3.87 -13.58 -1.81
N ASN A 47 -3.13 -14.13 -0.85
CA ASN A 47 -3.17 -15.57 -0.56
C ASN A 47 -4.54 -16.00 0.01
N MET A 48 -5.15 -15.16 0.86
CA MET A 48 -6.50 -15.40 1.39
C MET A 48 -7.56 -15.41 0.29
N ILE A 49 -7.49 -14.52 -0.69
CA ILE A 49 -8.40 -14.52 -1.86
C ILE A 49 -8.30 -15.85 -2.63
N ILE A 50 -7.08 -16.33 -2.86
CA ILE A 50 -6.83 -17.60 -3.58
C ILE A 50 -7.30 -18.81 -2.77
N ALA A 51 -7.12 -18.80 -1.44
CA ALA A 51 -7.60 -19.87 -0.58
C ALA A 51 -9.13 -19.88 -0.51
N SER A 52 -9.75 -18.71 -0.40
CA SER A 52 -11.20 -18.50 -0.37
C SER A 52 -11.86 -18.95 -1.67
N SER A 53 -11.28 -18.65 -2.83
CA SER A 53 -11.85 -19.05 -4.12
C SER A 53 -11.85 -20.56 -4.37
N LYS A 54 -10.94 -21.31 -3.74
CA LYS A 54 -10.84 -22.76 -3.87
C LYS A 54 -11.70 -23.52 -2.86
N ASN A 55 -12.07 -22.87 -1.76
CA ASN A 55 -12.81 -23.51 -0.69
C ASN A 55 -14.31 -23.44 -0.99
N LYS A 56 -14.94 -24.60 -1.18
CA LYS A 56 -16.39 -24.71 -1.43
C LYS A 56 -17.26 -24.18 -0.27
N ALA A 57 -16.70 -24.04 0.94
CA ALA A 57 -17.39 -23.45 2.09
C ALA A 57 -17.43 -21.90 2.04
N HIS A 58 -16.59 -21.26 1.22
CA HIS A 58 -16.60 -19.81 1.07
C HIS A 58 -17.54 -19.37 -0.04
N THR A 59 -18.32 -18.32 0.23
CA THR A 59 -19.22 -17.75 -0.76
C THR A 59 -18.46 -16.80 -1.70
N PRO A 60 -18.90 -16.63 -2.96
CA PRO A 60 -18.33 -15.64 -3.87
C PRO A 60 -18.29 -14.23 -3.28
N ALA A 61 -19.29 -13.88 -2.45
CA ALA A 61 -19.36 -12.59 -1.76
C ALA A 61 -18.20 -12.39 -0.75
N GLN A 62 -17.77 -13.44 -0.04
CA GLN A 62 -16.63 -13.37 0.88
C GLN A 62 -15.31 -13.15 0.14
N THR A 63 -15.10 -13.85 -0.98
CA THR A 63 -13.92 -13.65 -1.84
C THR A 63 -13.90 -12.24 -2.42
N ARG A 64 -15.06 -11.70 -2.79
CA ARG A 64 -15.20 -10.32 -3.28
C ARG A 64 -14.86 -9.27 -2.23
N MET A 65 -15.30 -9.46 -0.98
CA MET A 65 -14.95 -8.57 0.14
C MET A 65 -13.43 -8.50 0.35
N LEU A 66 -12.73 -9.64 0.27
CA LEU A 66 -11.27 -9.67 0.37
C LEU A 66 -10.60 -8.95 -0.80
N ALA A 67 -11.18 -8.98 -2.00
CA ALA A 67 -10.67 -8.25 -3.15
C ALA A 67 -10.87 -6.72 -3.02
N VAL A 68 -12.00 -6.26 -2.46
CA VAL A 68 -12.19 -4.85 -2.09
C VAL A 68 -11.11 -4.39 -1.11
N GLU A 69 -10.82 -5.20 -0.10
CA GLU A 69 -9.78 -4.89 0.88
C GLU A 69 -8.39 -4.84 0.23
N LEU A 70 -8.09 -5.74 -0.71
CA LEU A 70 -6.83 -5.72 -1.45
C LEU A 70 -6.66 -4.43 -2.27
N VAL A 71 -7.73 -3.93 -2.91
CA VAL A 71 -7.71 -2.66 -3.63
C VAL A 71 -7.40 -1.50 -2.67
N ARG A 72 -8.05 -1.46 -1.50
CA ARG A 72 -7.79 -0.44 -0.46
C ARG A 72 -6.33 -0.46 0.01
N ILE A 73 -5.78 -1.64 0.29
CA ILE A 73 -4.37 -1.81 0.70
C ILE A 73 -3.43 -1.24 -0.37
N ARG A 74 -3.67 -1.55 -1.65
CA ARG A 74 -2.84 -1.04 -2.76
C ARG A 74 -2.89 0.47 -2.86
N ARG A 75 -4.06 1.08 -2.73
CA ARG A 75 -4.20 2.55 -2.73
C ARG A 75 -3.50 3.19 -1.56
N GLN A 76 -3.65 2.63 -0.35
CA GLN A 76 -2.92 3.11 0.82
C GLN A 76 -1.40 3.01 0.60
N ALA A 77 -0.91 1.92 0.00
CA ALA A 77 0.51 1.76 -0.33
C ALA A 77 1.00 2.82 -1.33
N THR A 78 0.23 3.10 -2.39
CA THR A 78 0.53 4.17 -3.36
C THR A 78 0.55 5.53 -2.69
N ARG A 79 -0.43 5.84 -1.82
CA ARG A 79 -0.49 7.10 -1.07
C ARG A 79 0.76 7.28 -0.21
N LEU A 80 1.13 6.26 0.58
CA LEU A 80 2.34 6.32 1.42
C LEU A 80 3.62 6.44 0.59
N ALA A 81 3.69 5.84 -0.59
CA ALA A 81 4.83 5.98 -1.50
C ALA A 81 4.97 7.43 -2.01
N THR A 82 3.87 8.05 -2.43
CA THR A 82 3.84 9.47 -2.84
C THR A 82 4.25 10.37 -1.68
N SER A 83 3.72 10.13 -0.49
CA SER A 83 4.10 10.88 0.72
C SER A 83 5.56 10.72 1.09
N ARG A 84 6.14 9.53 0.89
CA ARG A 84 7.58 9.29 1.10
C ARG A 84 8.44 10.13 0.15
N ALA A 85 8.03 10.24 -1.11
CA ALA A 85 8.71 11.10 -2.09
C ALA A 85 8.57 12.60 -1.73
N GLN A 86 7.37 13.05 -1.34
CA GLN A 86 7.14 14.41 -0.86
C GLN A 86 8.03 14.76 0.34
N LEU A 87 8.13 13.86 1.33
CA LEU A 87 8.99 14.07 2.50
C LEU A 87 10.48 14.16 2.13
N GLN A 88 10.93 13.37 1.14
CA GLN A 88 12.30 13.46 0.64
C GLN A 88 12.56 14.80 -0.06
N SER A 89 11.61 15.26 -0.88
CA SER A 89 11.63 16.59 -1.51
C SER A 89 11.73 17.71 -0.47
N VAL A 90 10.87 17.68 0.55
CA VAL A 90 10.92 18.60 1.70
C VAL A 90 12.29 18.58 2.36
N GLY A 91 12.86 17.40 2.59
CA GLY A 91 14.20 17.28 3.17
C GLY A 91 15.29 17.94 2.33
N MET A 92 15.25 17.80 1.01
CA MET A 92 16.19 18.47 0.11
C MET A 92 16.04 19.99 0.16
N GLN A 93 14.80 20.49 0.02
CA GLN A 93 14.49 21.92 0.04
C GLN A 93 14.85 22.59 1.38
N VAL A 94 14.69 21.88 2.50
CA VAL A 94 15.12 22.37 3.82
C VAL A 94 16.64 22.50 3.88
N ASN A 95 17.39 21.48 3.44
CA ASN A 95 18.86 21.56 3.43
C ASN A 95 19.37 22.65 2.49
N GLU A 96 18.70 22.86 1.35
CA GLU A 96 18.95 23.96 0.43
C GLU A 96 18.72 25.31 1.13
N ALA A 97 17.55 25.52 1.75
CA ALA A 97 17.22 26.78 2.43
C ALA A 97 18.24 27.16 3.53
N PHE A 98 18.68 26.18 4.32
CA PHE A 98 19.74 26.41 5.32
C PHE A 98 21.12 26.65 4.70
N SER A 99 21.41 26.10 3.54
CA SER A 99 22.66 26.35 2.80
C SER A 99 22.65 27.77 2.20
N MET A 100 21.53 28.17 1.61
CA MET A 100 21.33 29.54 1.12
C MET A 100 21.44 30.57 2.24
N ARG A 101 20.94 30.27 3.45
CA ARG A 101 21.15 31.12 4.62
C ARG A 101 22.62 31.35 4.95
N LYS A 102 23.48 30.34 4.79
CA LYS A 102 24.92 30.50 5.06
C LYS A 102 25.61 31.39 4.02
N ILE A 103 25.12 31.39 2.79
CA ILE A 103 25.68 32.14 1.67
C ILE A 103 25.12 33.56 1.64
N GLU A 104 23.80 33.71 1.61
CA GLU A 104 23.08 34.99 1.48
C GLU A 104 22.77 35.65 2.83
N GLY A 105 22.98 34.95 3.95
CA GLY A 105 22.64 35.44 5.30
C GLY A 105 21.14 35.36 5.66
N SER A 106 20.27 35.04 4.71
CA SER A 106 18.81 35.00 4.88
C SER A 106 18.20 33.68 4.40
N ILE A 107 17.09 33.28 5.04
CA ILE A 107 16.26 32.16 4.57
C ILE A 107 15.14 32.75 3.72
N LYS A 108 14.91 32.18 2.53
CA LYS A 108 13.72 32.45 1.73
C LYS A 108 12.63 31.47 2.12
N ALA A 109 11.42 31.99 2.37
CA ALA A 109 10.26 31.16 2.57
C ALA A 109 9.91 30.42 1.27
N SER A 110 9.48 29.16 1.38
CA SER A 110 9.11 28.30 0.27
C SER A 110 7.66 27.85 0.41
N THR A 111 6.84 28.35 -0.50
CA THR A 111 5.44 27.94 -0.64
C THR A 111 5.32 26.47 -1.06
N GLY A 112 6.31 25.94 -1.80
CA GLY A 112 6.41 24.53 -2.16
C GLY A 112 6.59 23.64 -0.94
N VAL A 113 7.58 23.94 -0.08
CA VAL A 113 7.78 23.23 1.19
C VAL A 113 6.52 23.29 2.04
N MET A 114 5.88 24.46 2.11
CA MET A 114 4.66 24.67 2.88
C MET A 114 3.51 23.74 2.41
N LYS A 115 3.29 23.64 1.09
CA LYS A 115 2.25 22.77 0.52
C LYS A 115 2.54 21.29 0.78
N ASP A 116 3.77 20.86 0.58
CA ASP A 116 4.17 19.47 0.78
C ASP A 116 4.02 19.09 2.27
N VAL A 117 4.50 19.93 3.18
CA VAL A 117 4.34 19.72 4.63
C VAL A 117 2.87 19.67 5.04
N ASN A 118 2.00 20.54 4.50
CA ASN A 118 0.56 20.49 4.78
C ASN A 118 -0.06 19.16 4.33
N THR A 119 0.29 18.68 3.14
CA THR A 119 -0.15 17.38 2.63
C THR A 119 0.30 16.24 3.55
N LEU A 120 1.55 16.30 4.02
CA LEU A 120 2.14 15.29 4.90
C LEU A 120 1.55 15.28 6.32
N VAL A 121 1.13 16.43 6.86
CA VAL A 121 0.47 16.51 8.18
C VAL A 121 -0.86 15.76 8.20
N ARG A 122 -1.53 15.64 7.05
CA ARG A 122 -2.83 14.97 6.91
C ARG A 122 -2.72 13.45 6.88
N ILE A 123 -1.51 12.90 6.84
CA ILE A 123 -1.26 11.46 6.90
C ILE A 123 -1.41 11.01 8.36
N PRO A 124 -2.40 10.16 8.69
CA PRO A 124 -2.66 9.75 10.08
C PRO A 124 -1.42 9.16 10.76
N GLU A 125 -0.60 8.43 10.01
CA GLU A 125 0.62 7.80 10.48
C GLU A 125 1.70 8.81 10.92
N LEU A 126 1.65 10.07 10.46
CA LEU A 126 2.69 11.08 10.67
C LEU A 126 2.19 12.38 11.32
N THR A 127 0.89 12.53 11.58
CA THR A 127 0.27 13.82 11.97
C THR A 127 0.99 14.52 13.12
N GLY A 128 1.41 13.79 14.16
CA GLY A 128 2.10 14.37 15.31
C GLY A 128 3.49 14.91 14.94
N THR A 129 4.34 14.05 14.39
CA THR A 129 5.74 14.34 14.04
C THR A 129 5.87 15.32 12.88
N MET A 130 4.92 15.36 11.95
CA MET A 130 4.85 16.36 10.87
C MET A 130 4.39 17.72 11.37
N ARG A 131 3.47 17.77 12.34
CA ARG A 131 3.05 19.03 12.96
C ARG A 131 4.22 19.66 13.74
N GLU A 132 5.01 18.84 14.43
CA GLU A 132 6.28 19.28 15.03
C GLU A 132 7.27 19.81 13.98
N LEU A 133 7.45 19.10 12.86
CA LEU A 133 8.32 19.55 11.77
C LEU A 133 7.84 20.88 11.20
N SER A 134 6.54 21.03 10.94
CA SER A 134 5.92 22.28 10.48
C SER A 134 6.24 23.46 11.41
N MET A 135 6.09 23.28 12.73
CA MET A 135 6.44 24.31 13.71
C MET A 135 7.92 24.70 13.66
N GLU A 136 8.83 23.74 13.50
CA GLU A 136 10.26 24.03 13.41
C GLU A 136 10.64 24.73 12.10
N LEU A 137 9.99 24.36 10.98
CA LEU A 137 10.15 25.04 9.70
C LEU A 137 9.62 26.47 9.72
N MET A 138 8.51 26.71 10.42
CA MET A 138 7.95 28.03 10.65
C MET A 138 8.89 28.90 11.49
N LYS A 139 9.42 28.36 12.60
CA LYS A 139 10.44 29.05 13.43
C LYS A 139 11.73 29.34 12.66
N ALA A 140 12.09 28.49 11.69
CA ALA A 140 13.23 28.70 10.82
C ALA A 140 12.96 29.75 9.72
N GLY A 141 11.70 30.15 9.50
CA GLY A 141 11.31 31.05 8.41
C GLY A 141 11.31 30.39 7.03
N ILE A 142 11.30 29.05 6.98
CA ILE A 142 11.25 28.28 5.71
C ILE A 142 9.81 28.21 5.20
N ILE A 143 8.83 28.17 6.08
CA ILE A 143 7.41 28.22 5.74
C ILE A 143 6.75 29.35 6.51
N GLU A 144 5.69 29.91 5.92
CA GLU A 144 4.91 30.97 6.54
C GLU A 144 3.91 30.38 7.56
N GLU A 145 3.36 31.24 8.42
CA GLU A 145 2.30 30.84 9.34
C GLU A 145 1.08 30.41 8.53
N MET A 146 0.68 29.14 8.68
CA MET A 146 -0.47 28.59 7.98
C MET A 146 -1.74 29.23 8.54
N VAL A 147 -2.18 30.32 7.92
CA VAL A 147 -3.51 30.89 8.18
C VAL A 147 -4.53 29.98 7.51
N GLY A 148 -5.08 29.04 8.28
CA GLY A 148 -6.45 28.56 8.14
C GLY A 148 -6.98 28.14 6.76
N ASP A 149 -6.14 27.79 5.79
CA ASP A 149 -6.62 27.20 4.53
C ASP A 149 -7.00 25.73 4.79
N ALA A 150 -8.19 25.58 5.35
CA ALA A 150 -9.03 24.43 5.08
C ALA A 150 -9.33 24.43 3.58
N LEU A 151 -8.35 24.03 2.76
CA LEU A 151 -8.65 23.49 1.45
C LEU A 151 -9.22 22.09 1.71
N PRO A 152 -10.56 21.91 1.58
CA PRO A 152 -11.08 20.57 1.41
C PRO A 152 -10.53 20.07 0.09
N ASP A 153 -10.08 18.83 0.09
CA ASP A 153 -10.32 17.87 -0.99
C ASP A 153 -9.64 16.59 -0.52
N GLY A 154 -10.37 15.91 0.36
CA GLY A 154 -10.24 14.47 0.54
C GLY A 154 -10.73 13.80 -0.73
N GLU A 155 -9.94 13.88 -1.79
CA GLU A 155 -10.13 13.10 -3.01
C GLU A 155 -9.64 11.67 -2.72
N ASP A 156 -10.43 10.95 -1.91
CA ASP A 156 -10.34 9.49 -1.74
C ASP A 156 -11.73 8.88 -1.49
N VAL A 157 -12.80 9.66 -1.74
CA VAL A 157 -14.15 9.11 -1.89
C VAL A 157 -14.31 8.75 -3.35
N LEU A 158 -13.91 7.54 -3.69
CA LEU A 158 -14.25 6.99 -5.00
C LEU A 158 -15.76 6.80 -5.09
N LEU A 159 -16.26 7.02 -6.30
CA LEU A 159 -17.56 6.48 -6.68
C LEU A 159 -17.48 4.96 -6.57
N ASP A 160 -18.49 4.34 -5.95
CA ASP A 160 -18.53 2.88 -5.74
C ASP A 160 -18.26 2.10 -7.05
N ASP A 161 -18.67 2.65 -8.20
CA ASP A 161 -18.47 2.08 -9.54
C ASP A 161 -16.99 1.88 -9.93
N GLU A 162 -16.09 2.79 -9.52
CA GLU A 162 -14.66 2.70 -9.84
C GLU A 162 -13.96 1.63 -8.99
N VAL A 163 -14.41 1.47 -7.74
CA VAL A 163 -13.98 0.38 -6.86
C VAL A 163 -14.44 -0.96 -7.42
N GLU A 164 -15.69 -1.05 -7.89
CA GLU A 164 -16.29 -2.26 -8.46
C GLU A 164 -15.50 -2.76 -9.68
N SER A 165 -15.15 -1.86 -10.61
CA SER A 165 -14.34 -2.20 -11.79
C SER A 165 -12.93 -2.70 -11.42
N GLU A 166 -12.27 -2.07 -10.46
CA GLU A 166 -10.94 -2.50 -10.01
C GLU A 166 -10.98 -3.87 -9.32
N VAL A 167 -12.02 -4.14 -8.54
CA VAL A 167 -12.21 -5.43 -7.86
C VAL A 167 -12.34 -6.58 -8.86
N ASP A 168 -13.13 -6.39 -9.91
CA ASP A 168 -13.33 -7.41 -10.94
C ASP A 168 -12.03 -7.70 -11.72
N LYS A 169 -11.24 -6.65 -12.01
CA LYS A 169 -9.89 -6.81 -12.60
C LYS A 169 -8.97 -7.62 -11.69
N VAL A 170 -8.92 -7.26 -10.41
CA VAL A 170 -8.07 -7.96 -9.42
C VAL A 170 -8.45 -9.43 -9.27
N LEU A 171 -9.74 -9.74 -9.20
CA LEU A 171 -10.23 -11.12 -9.16
C LEU A 171 -9.89 -11.87 -10.44
N GLY A 172 -10.09 -11.24 -11.60
CA GLY A 172 -9.72 -11.80 -12.90
C GLY A 172 -8.23 -12.15 -12.97
N ASP A 173 -7.35 -11.20 -12.66
CA ASP A 173 -5.90 -11.38 -12.74
C ASP A 173 -5.39 -12.45 -11.77
N LEU A 174 -5.90 -12.46 -10.53
CA LEU A 174 -5.45 -13.38 -9.49
C LEU A 174 -5.93 -14.82 -9.70
N LEU A 175 -7.15 -14.99 -10.24
CA LEU A 175 -7.77 -16.30 -10.39
C LEU A 175 -7.46 -16.92 -11.76
N LYS A 176 -7.44 -16.13 -12.85
CA LYS A 176 -7.07 -16.63 -14.19
C LYS A 176 -5.59 -16.93 -14.32
N GLY A 177 -4.71 -16.14 -13.67
CA GLY A 177 -3.26 -16.33 -13.71
C GLY A 177 -2.73 -17.66 -13.14
N LYS A 178 -3.62 -18.52 -12.61
CA LYS A 178 -3.29 -19.85 -12.07
C LYS A 178 -3.87 -21.01 -12.89
N GLU A 179 -4.75 -20.73 -13.85
CA GLU A 179 -5.22 -21.75 -14.80
C GLU A 179 -4.17 -22.04 -15.89
N GLU A 180 -3.29 -21.07 -16.21
CA GLU A 180 -2.23 -21.25 -17.22
C GLU A 180 -0.94 -21.91 -16.69
N LYS A 181 -0.88 -22.33 -15.42
CA LYS A 181 0.30 -22.98 -14.81
C LYS A 181 0.03 -24.38 -14.27
N PHE A 182 -0.88 -25.11 -14.88
CA PHE A 182 -0.72 -26.56 -14.96
C PHE A 182 -0.16 -26.84 -16.35
N PRO A 183 1.02 -27.47 -16.50
CA PRO A 183 1.24 -28.18 -17.74
C PRO A 183 0.05 -29.13 -17.82
N THR A 184 -0.79 -28.95 -18.84
CA THR A 184 -1.61 -30.04 -19.35
C THR A 184 -0.62 -31.18 -19.53
N LEU A 185 -0.61 -32.14 -18.60
CA LEU A 185 -0.03 -33.42 -18.93
C LEU A 185 -0.70 -33.82 -20.24
N PRO A 186 0.08 -34.23 -21.26
CA PRO A 186 -0.53 -34.64 -22.50
C PRO A 186 -1.59 -35.67 -22.16
N GLU A 187 -2.85 -35.36 -22.47
CA GLU A 187 -3.89 -36.37 -22.58
C GLU A 187 -3.38 -37.32 -23.65
N ALA A 188 -2.73 -38.40 -23.22
CA ALA A 188 -2.65 -39.59 -24.03
C ALA A 188 -4.11 -39.92 -24.39
N PRO A 189 -4.43 -40.13 -25.67
CA PRO A 189 -5.73 -40.65 -26.04
C PRO A 189 -5.88 -41.98 -25.30
N VAL A 190 -6.71 -42.00 -24.27
CA VAL A 190 -7.20 -43.25 -23.73
C VAL A 190 -8.31 -43.61 -24.71
N ASP A 191 -7.95 -44.34 -25.76
CA ASP A 191 -8.92 -45.11 -26.53
C ASP A 191 -9.54 -46.10 -25.54
N MET A 192 -10.62 -45.67 -24.89
CA MET A 192 -11.58 -46.58 -24.30
C MET A 192 -12.42 -47.10 -25.47
N GLU A 193 -11.86 -48.01 -26.25
CA GLU A 193 -12.69 -49.00 -26.92
C GLU A 193 -13.24 -49.89 -25.80
N GLU A 194 -14.49 -49.63 -25.40
CA GLU A 194 -15.26 -50.59 -24.63
C GLU A 194 -15.40 -51.84 -25.50
N ASP A 195 -14.58 -52.85 -25.23
CA ASP A 195 -14.67 -54.15 -25.89
C ASP A 195 -15.97 -54.82 -25.41
N ASP A 196 -17.07 -54.55 -26.12
CA ASP A 196 -18.44 -55.02 -25.84
C ASP A 196 -18.49 -56.55 -25.61
N ALA A 197 -17.55 -57.28 -26.20
CA ALA A 197 -17.40 -58.73 -26.05
C ALA A 197 -17.02 -59.16 -24.61
N GLU A 198 -16.25 -58.36 -23.88
CA GLU A 198 -15.79 -58.71 -22.53
C GLU A 198 -16.88 -58.46 -21.47
N VAL A 199 -17.71 -57.42 -21.70
CA VAL A 199 -18.87 -57.09 -20.87
C VAL A 199 -19.96 -58.15 -21.00
N ASP A 200 -20.20 -58.68 -22.20
CA ASP A 200 -21.21 -59.72 -22.42
C ASP A 200 -20.77 -61.10 -21.90
N LEU A 201 -19.48 -61.44 -22.00
CA LEU A 201 -18.93 -62.64 -21.37
C LEU A 201 -19.05 -62.60 -19.84
N MET A 202 -18.93 -61.42 -19.23
CA MET A 202 -19.08 -61.24 -17.79
C MET A 202 -20.55 -61.35 -17.34
N LYS A 203 -21.50 -60.86 -18.14
CA LYS A 203 -22.94 -61.06 -17.89
C LYS A 203 -23.35 -62.52 -18.01
N GLU A 204 -22.83 -63.26 -18.98
CA GLU A 204 -23.16 -64.68 -19.16
C GLU A 204 -22.62 -65.56 -18.02
N LYS A 205 -21.42 -65.26 -17.51
CA LYS A 205 -20.85 -65.94 -16.32
C LYS A 205 -21.66 -65.67 -15.06
N LEU A 206 -22.18 -64.46 -14.88
CA LEU A 206 -23.04 -64.10 -13.76
C LEU A 206 -24.43 -64.75 -13.84
N ALA A 207 -24.95 -64.97 -15.04
CA ALA A 207 -26.22 -65.69 -15.24
C ALA A 207 -26.09 -67.17 -14.84
N ARG A 208 -24.99 -67.85 -15.25
CA ARG A 208 -24.76 -69.25 -14.88
C ARG A 208 -24.54 -69.47 -13.38
N LEU A 209 -24.02 -68.48 -12.67
CA LEU A 209 -23.86 -68.53 -11.21
C LEU A 209 -25.20 -68.34 -10.46
N LYS A 210 -26.21 -67.73 -11.09
CA LYS A 210 -27.54 -67.55 -10.50
C LYS A 210 -28.47 -68.74 -10.74
N GLU A 211 -28.22 -69.56 -11.76
CA GLU A 211 -28.99 -70.78 -12.04
C GLU A 211 -28.48 -72.02 -11.28
N ALA A 212 -27.30 -71.93 -10.65
CA ALA A 212 -26.68 -73.04 -9.92
C ALA A 212 -26.92 -73.00 -8.39
N ASN A 213 -27.93 -72.25 -7.92
CA ASN A 213 -28.30 -72.16 -6.50
C ASN A 213 -29.82 -72.31 -6.31
#